data_AF-A0A972VUY1-F1
#
_entry.id   AF-A0A972VUY1-F1
#
_cell.length_a   1.000
_cell.length_b   1.000
_cell.length_c   1.000
_cell.angle_alpha   90.00
_cell.angle_beta   90.00
_cell.angle_gamma   90.00
#
_symmetry.space_group_name_H-M   'P 1'
#
loop_
_entity.id
_entity.type
_entity.pdbx_description
1 polymer ?
#
loop_
_entity_poly.entity_id
_entity_poly.type
_entity_poly.pdbx_seq_one_letter_code
_entity_poly.pdbx_strand_id
1 'polypeptide(L)'
;PLVATIHHPITSDLAIALGNTDDWKLRLLIRRWHSFLGMQKKVVGRLKHIVTVSEQSRVDIASAFGIDSATIKVVHNGIDTEIFCPRPGTDRIPFRIMATASADQPLKGLSYLIEAIALLTPAYPQIHLVVLGKINAGGESQQLITRLGLQAQIRFVSGVSTDELVTLYAETSLVVVPSIYEGFGLPAGEAMACGVAVVSTDGGALPEVVGDGGILVPVRDPGAIARAVADLLDHPEKTKALGLKARARILDKFSWQVAAASMTQTYQHIIDNA
;
A
#
# COMPACT_ATOMS: atom_id res chain seq x y z
N PRO A 1 -12.48 -10.52 -29.04
CA PRO A 1 -13.03 -9.50 -28.11
C PRO A 1 -11.88 -8.68 -27.50
N LEU A 2 -12.10 -7.42 -27.12
CA LEU A 2 -11.09 -6.56 -26.50
C LEU A 2 -11.33 -6.49 -24.98
N VAL A 3 -10.30 -6.76 -24.18
CA VAL A 3 -10.30 -6.55 -22.72
C VAL A 3 -9.30 -5.46 -22.38
N ALA A 4 -9.72 -4.47 -21.60
CA ALA A 4 -8.89 -3.35 -21.21
C ALA A 4 -8.73 -3.29 -19.69
N THR A 5 -7.49 -3.19 -19.22
CA THR A 5 -7.19 -3.05 -17.79
C THR A 5 -7.01 -1.58 -17.43
N ILE A 6 -7.71 -1.13 -16.38
CA ILE A 6 -7.56 0.20 -15.78
C ILE A 6 -7.22 0.01 -14.30
N HIS A 7 -6.01 0.40 -13.90
CA HIS A 7 -5.54 0.19 -12.52
C HIS A 7 -6.17 1.16 -11.51
N HIS A 8 -6.23 2.43 -11.85
CA HIS A 8 -6.88 3.50 -11.08
C HIS A 8 -7.15 4.69 -11.99
N PRO A 9 -8.09 5.59 -11.64
CA PRO A 9 -8.37 6.73 -12.48
C PRO A 9 -7.34 7.85 -12.24
N ILE A 10 -6.61 8.23 -13.30
CA ILE A 10 -5.62 9.32 -13.26
C ILE A 10 -6.27 10.70 -12.92
N THR A 11 -7.61 10.79 -12.94
CA THR A 11 -8.32 11.96 -12.41
C THR A 11 -8.05 12.19 -10.92
N SER A 12 -7.80 11.12 -10.15
CA SER A 12 -7.45 11.23 -8.73
C SER A 12 -6.05 11.84 -8.57
N ASP A 13 -5.08 11.40 -9.37
CA ASP A 13 -3.73 11.98 -9.40
C ASP A 13 -3.76 13.46 -9.77
N LEU A 14 -4.59 13.84 -10.75
CA LEU A 14 -4.81 15.25 -11.11
C LEU A 14 -5.37 16.06 -9.93
N ALA A 15 -6.38 15.54 -9.23
CA ALA A 15 -6.99 16.23 -8.10
C ALA A 15 -5.98 16.46 -6.97
N ILE A 16 -5.13 15.46 -6.69
CA ILE A 16 -4.08 15.54 -5.68
C ILE A 16 -2.99 16.52 -6.09
N ALA A 17 -2.53 16.45 -7.35
CA ALA A 17 -1.52 17.39 -7.88
C ALA A 17 -2.02 18.83 -7.84
N LEU A 18 -3.30 19.08 -8.14
CA LEU A 18 -3.92 20.40 -8.00
C LEU A 18 -4.19 20.78 -6.54
N GLY A 19 -4.41 19.83 -5.63
CA GLY A 19 -4.60 20.12 -4.20
C GLY A 19 -3.31 20.55 -3.50
N ASN A 20 -2.16 20.06 -3.96
CA ASN A 20 -0.85 20.30 -3.36
C ASN A 20 -0.11 21.53 -3.95
N THR A 21 -0.77 22.38 -4.73
CA THR A 21 -0.12 23.55 -5.33
C THR A 21 -1.03 24.77 -5.46
N ASP A 22 -0.56 25.88 -4.89
CA ASP A 22 -1.20 27.19 -4.96
C ASP A 22 -0.66 28.06 -6.11
N ASP A 23 0.41 27.62 -6.80
CA ASP A 23 1.01 28.35 -7.92
C ASP A 23 0.15 28.20 -9.18
N TRP A 24 -0.43 29.31 -9.64
CA TRP A 24 -1.32 29.35 -10.80
C TRP A 24 -0.66 28.86 -12.11
N LYS A 25 0.65 29.11 -12.32
CA LYS A 25 1.38 28.63 -13.50
C LYS A 25 1.56 27.12 -13.43
N LEU A 26 1.92 26.61 -12.25
CA LEU A 26 2.08 25.18 -12.04
C LEU A 26 0.75 24.44 -12.19
N ARG A 27 -0.35 24.99 -11.67
CA ARG A 27 -1.71 24.48 -11.89
C ARG A 27 -2.07 24.39 -13.37
N LEU A 28 -1.70 25.39 -14.17
CA LEU A 28 -1.93 25.38 -15.62
C LEU A 28 -1.11 24.27 -16.31
N LEU A 29 0.17 24.11 -15.95
CA LEU A 29 1.04 23.05 -16.48
C LEU A 29 0.51 21.65 -16.11
N ILE A 30 0.07 21.46 -14.87
CA ILE A 30 -0.55 20.21 -14.41
C ILE A 30 -1.79 19.91 -15.24
N ARG A 31 -2.70 20.87 -15.41
CA ARG A 31 -3.91 20.68 -16.25
C ARG A 31 -3.56 20.36 -17.70
N ARG A 32 -2.53 21.01 -18.26
CA ARG A 32 -2.07 20.77 -19.63
C ARG A 32 -1.52 19.35 -19.79
N TRP A 33 -0.69 18.88 -18.84
CA TRP A 33 -0.17 17.52 -18.86
C TRP A 33 -1.30 16.49 -18.78
N HIS A 34 -2.32 16.74 -17.95
CA HIS A 34 -3.50 15.88 -17.80
C HIS A 34 -4.57 16.05 -18.89
N SER A 35 -4.31 16.80 -19.96
CA SER A 35 -5.29 17.04 -21.03
C SER A 35 -5.75 15.77 -21.74
N PHE A 36 -4.97 14.69 -21.69
CA PHE A 36 -5.32 13.38 -22.21
C PHE A 36 -6.53 12.74 -21.49
N LEU A 37 -6.87 13.17 -20.27
CA LEU A 37 -8.01 12.64 -19.51
C LEU A 37 -9.33 12.80 -20.25
N GLY A 38 -9.47 13.85 -21.07
CA GLY A 38 -10.66 14.04 -21.90
C GLY A 38 -10.82 12.95 -22.97
N MET A 39 -9.71 12.52 -23.58
CA MET A 39 -9.71 11.38 -24.51
C MET A 39 -9.94 10.07 -23.75
N GLN A 40 -9.29 9.88 -22.61
CA GLN A 40 -9.44 8.67 -21.78
C GLN A 40 -10.91 8.47 -21.37
N LYS A 41 -11.61 9.52 -20.91
CA LYS A 41 -13.06 9.47 -20.63
C LYS A 41 -13.88 8.97 -21.81
N LYS A 42 -13.61 9.49 -23.01
CA LYS A 42 -14.32 9.09 -24.24
C LYS A 42 -14.02 7.64 -24.63
N VAL A 43 -12.79 7.17 -24.47
CA VAL A 43 -12.40 5.79 -24.79
C VAL A 43 -13.00 4.82 -23.80
N VAL A 44 -12.89 5.10 -22.49
CA VAL A 44 -13.41 4.24 -21.42
C VAL A 44 -14.92 4.00 -21.57
N GLY A 45 -15.70 5.03 -21.89
CA GLY A 45 -17.14 4.90 -22.14
C GLY A 45 -17.52 4.06 -23.38
N ARG A 46 -16.55 3.68 -24.23
CA ARG A 46 -16.77 2.80 -25.40
C ARG A 46 -16.26 1.37 -25.18
N LEU A 47 -15.55 1.11 -24.08
CA LEU A 47 -15.03 -0.21 -23.76
C LEU A 47 -16.16 -1.09 -23.23
N LYS A 48 -16.27 -2.31 -23.77
CA LYS A 48 -17.29 -3.28 -23.36
C LYS A 48 -16.84 -4.17 -22.20
N HIS A 49 -15.53 -4.40 -22.08
CA HIS A 49 -14.95 -5.28 -21.08
C HIS A 49 -13.78 -4.56 -20.40
N ILE A 50 -14.03 -4.10 -19.17
CA ILE A 50 -13.04 -3.40 -18.37
C ILE A 50 -12.67 -4.29 -17.18
N VAL A 51 -11.37 -4.40 -16.91
CA VAL A 51 -10.83 -5.08 -15.73
C VAL A 51 -10.08 -4.09 -14.85
N THR A 52 -10.17 -4.23 -13.54
CA THR A 52 -9.43 -3.43 -12.56
C THR A 52 -8.90 -4.29 -11.41
N VAL A 53 -8.08 -3.71 -10.54
CA VAL A 53 -7.26 -4.44 -9.56
C VAL A 53 -7.84 -4.52 -8.15
N SER A 54 -8.89 -3.76 -7.85
CA SER A 54 -9.56 -3.77 -6.55
C SER A 54 -11.01 -3.31 -6.66
N GLU A 55 -11.83 -3.65 -5.67
CA GLU A 55 -13.20 -3.13 -5.56
C GLU A 55 -13.20 -1.62 -5.36
N GLN A 56 -12.23 -1.08 -4.62
CA GLN A 56 -12.07 0.37 -4.49
C GLN A 56 -11.78 1.03 -5.84
N SER A 57 -10.84 0.49 -6.62
CA SER A 57 -10.57 1.00 -7.97
C SER A 57 -11.80 0.90 -8.87
N ARG A 58 -12.61 -0.15 -8.74
CA ARG A 58 -13.87 -0.29 -9.49
C ARG A 58 -14.82 0.87 -9.25
N VAL A 59 -15.01 1.24 -7.98
CA VAL A 59 -15.84 2.38 -7.58
C VAL A 59 -15.25 3.70 -8.10
N ASP A 60 -13.95 3.89 -7.93
CA ASP A 60 -13.26 5.12 -8.32
C ASP A 60 -13.31 5.33 -9.84
N ILE A 61 -13.08 4.27 -10.64
CA ILE A 61 -13.15 4.29 -12.10
C ILE A 61 -14.58 4.58 -12.56
N ALA A 62 -15.58 3.89 -12.00
CA ALA A 62 -16.97 4.11 -12.33
C ALA A 62 -17.38 5.57 -12.11
N SER A 63 -17.02 6.13 -10.96
CA SER A 63 -17.26 7.53 -10.61
C SER A 63 -16.52 8.51 -11.53
N ALA A 64 -15.22 8.28 -11.77
CA ALA A 64 -14.37 9.19 -12.54
C ALA A 64 -14.76 9.29 -14.02
N PHE A 65 -15.19 8.17 -14.61
CA PHE A 65 -15.52 8.06 -16.03
C PHE A 65 -17.03 8.08 -16.31
N GLY A 66 -17.88 8.03 -15.27
CA GLY A 66 -19.34 8.05 -15.42
C GLY A 66 -19.88 6.78 -16.08
N ILE A 67 -19.30 5.62 -15.76
CA ILE A 67 -19.71 4.31 -16.29
C ILE A 67 -20.29 3.45 -15.16
N ASP A 68 -21.14 2.49 -15.52
CA ASP A 68 -21.71 1.57 -14.54
C ASP A 68 -20.62 0.64 -13.97
N SER A 69 -20.49 0.64 -12.65
CA SER A 69 -19.55 -0.20 -11.92
C SER A 69 -19.76 -1.71 -12.16
N ALA A 70 -20.96 -2.15 -12.57
CA ALA A 70 -21.24 -3.54 -12.92
C ALA A 70 -20.58 -3.99 -14.23
N THR A 71 -20.17 -3.03 -15.09
CA THR A 71 -19.46 -3.31 -16.35
C THR A 71 -17.96 -3.52 -16.17
N ILE A 72 -17.46 -3.27 -14.96
CA ILE A 72 -16.05 -3.38 -14.59
C ILE A 72 -15.88 -4.65 -13.75
N LYS A 73 -15.03 -5.56 -14.20
CA LYS A 73 -14.69 -6.78 -13.45
C LYS A 73 -13.43 -6.56 -12.61
N VAL A 74 -13.43 -7.04 -11.38
CA VAL A 74 -12.24 -7.01 -10.53
C VAL A 74 -11.42 -8.29 -10.74
N VAL A 75 -10.14 -8.11 -11.05
CA VAL A 75 -9.12 -9.15 -11.03
C VAL A 75 -7.97 -8.60 -10.20
N HIS A 76 -7.87 -9.05 -8.95
CA HIS A 76 -6.84 -8.61 -8.03
C HIS A 76 -5.44 -8.85 -8.58
N ASN A 77 -4.49 -8.00 -8.19
CA ASN A 77 -3.08 -8.26 -8.48
C ASN A 77 -2.59 -9.48 -7.71
N GLY A 78 -1.69 -10.23 -8.32
CA GLY A 78 -0.97 -11.31 -7.66
C GLY A 78 0.24 -10.78 -6.87
N ILE A 79 0.48 -11.38 -5.71
CA ILE A 79 1.72 -11.31 -4.96
C ILE A 79 2.56 -12.51 -5.35
N ASP A 80 3.85 -12.29 -5.60
CA ASP A 80 4.82 -13.35 -5.86
C ASP A 80 5.18 -14.05 -4.56
N THR A 81 4.44 -15.09 -4.23
CA THR A 81 4.59 -15.83 -2.97
C THR A 81 5.77 -16.81 -2.98
N GLU A 82 6.45 -16.98 -4.13
CA GLU A 82 7.70 -17.74 -4.24
C GLU A 82 8.89 -16.85 -3.87
N ILE A 83 8.86 -15.58 -4.27
CA ILE A 83 9.84 -14.56 -3.88
C ILE A 83 9.57 -14.06 -2.46
N PHE A 84 8.34 -13.60 -2.20
CA PHE A 84 7.92 -13.06 -0.90
C PHE A 84 7.40 -14.19 -0.02
N CYS A 85 8.33 -14.85 0.68
CA CYS A 85 8.03 -15.91 1.62
C CYS A 85 8.87 -15.76 2.91
N PRO A 86 8.45 -16.39 4.02
CA PRO A 86 9.28 -16.48 5.22
C PRO A 86 10.66 -17.05 4.87
N ARG A 87 11.73 -16.51 5.46
CA ARG A 87 13.09 -17.05 5.35
C ARG A 87 13.40 -17.94 6.54
N PRO A 88 13.51 -19.28 6.36
CA PRO A 88 13.94 -20.16 7.43
C PRO A 88 15.34 -19.78 7.94
N GLY A 89 15.52 -19.79 9.27
CA GLY A 89 16.82 -19.48 9.88
C GLY A 89 17.14 -17.99 10.00
N THR A 90 16.21 -17.09 9.63
CA THR A 90 16.32 -15.65 9.93
C THR A 90 15.47 -15.32 11.15
N ASP A 91 16.11 -14.84 12.20
CA ASP A 91 15.42 -14.39 13.41
C ASP A 91 14.90 -12.96 13.24
N ARG A 92 13.69 -12.70 13.75
CA ARG A 92 13.15 -11.34 13.83
C ARG A 92 13.92 -10.54 14.87
N ILE A 93 14.32 -9.33 14.50
CA ILE A 93 14.97 -8.38 15.40
C ILE A 93 13.87 -7.71 16.24
N PRO A 94 13.90 -7.86 17.58
CA PRO A 94 12.89 -7.28 18.47
C PRO A 94 12.76 -5.77 18.26
N PHE A 95 11.52 -5.26 18.36
CA PHE A 95 11.19 -3.83 18.24
C PHE A 95 11.57 -3.18 16.90
N ARG A 96 12.00 -3.97 15.90
CA ARG A 96 12.16 -3.52 14.53
C ARG A 96 10.79 -3.34 13.88
N ILE A 97 10.50 -2.13 13.45
CA ILE A 97 9.35 -1.83 12.60
C ILE A 97 9.86 -1.52 11.21
N MET A 98 9.09 -1.91 10.21
CA MET A 98 9.39 -1.58 8.83
C MET A 98 8.18 -0.89 8.18
N ALA A 99 8.45 0.06 7.30
CA ALA A 99 7.41 0.67 6.48
C ALA A 99 7.91 0.88 5.06
N THR A 100 7.02 0.74 4.10
CA THR A 100 7.29 1.02 2.69
C THR A 100 6.74 2.40 2.35
N ALA A 101 7.61 3.41 2.26
CA ALA A 101 7.19 4.76 1.94
C ALA A 101 8.28 5.48 1.16
N SER A 102 7.98 5.85 -0.09
CA SER A 102 8.75 6.90 -0.75
C SER A 102 8.58 8.17 0.08
N ALA A 103 9.68 8.69 0.65
CA ALA A 103 9.58 9.85 1.53
C ALA A 103 9.01 11.05 0.76
N ASP A 104 8.21 11.84 1.47
CA ASP A 104 7.56 13.06 0.99
C ASP A 104 6.53 12.90 -0.14
N GLN A 105 6.01 11.69 -0.37
CA GLN A 105 4.71 11.56 -1.04
C GLN A 105 3.59 11.61 0.01
N PRO A 106 2.73 12.66 0.00
CA PRO A 106 1.68 12.81 1.02
C PRO A 106 0.77 11.58 1.14
N LEU A 107 0.50 10.91 0.02
CA LEU A 107 -0.36 9.72 -0.05
C LEU A 107 0.20 8.51 0.69
N LYS A 108 1.51 8.44 0.94
CA LYS A 108 2.12 7.34 1.68
C LYS A 108 2.03 7.50 3.19
N GLY A 109 1.54 8.65 3.68
CA GLY A 109 1.22 8.87 5.11
C GLY A 109 2.40 8.74 6.07
N LEU A 110 3.63 8.89 5.58
CA LEU A 110 4.85 8.73 6.38
C LEU A 110 4.90 9.68 7.58
N SER A 111 4.38 10.91 7.46
CA SER A 111 4.30 11.87 8.56
C SER A 111 3.54 11.30 9.77
N TYR A 112 2.40 10.65 9.53
CA TYR A 112 1.59 10.04 10.59
C TYR A 112 2.31 8.87 11.27
N LEU A 113 3.10 8.10 10.51
CA LEU A 113 3.93 7.05 11.09
C LEU A 113 5.07 7.64 11.92
N ILE A 114 5.75 8.70 11.46
CA ILE A 114 6.80 9.37 12.24
C ILE A 114 6.23 9.88 13.57
N GLU A 115 5.05 10.50 13.54
CA GLU A 115 4.33 10.94 14.75
C GLU A 115 3.98 9.75 15.67
N ALA A 116 3.54 8.63 15.10
CA ALA A 116 3.27 7.41 15.87
C ALA A 116 4.53 6.85 16.56
N ILE A 117 5.69 6.87 15.89
CA ILE A 117 6.97 6.46 16.50
C ILE A 117 7.35 7.41 17.66
N ALA A 118 7.11 8.72 17.54
CA ALA A 118 7.32 9.65 18.65
C ALA A 118 6.46 9.32 19.87
N LEU A 119 5.20 8.91 19.66
CA LEU A 119 4.31 8.49 20.75
C LEU A 119 4.79 7.20 21.44
N LEU A 120 5.46 6.31 20.71
CA LEU A 120 5.94 5.02 21.21
C LEU A 120 7.29 5.10 21.94
N THR A 121 8.16 6.00 21.51
CA THR A 121 9.55 6.07 22.00
C THR A 121 9.68 6.19 23.54
N PRO A 122 8.81 6.91 24.28
CA PRO A 122 8.87 6.96 25.74
C PRO A 122 8.69 5.60 26.42
N ALA A 123 7.84 4.72 25.88
CA ALA A 123 7.59 3.38 26.41
C ALA A 123 8.52 2.31 25.81
N TYR A 124 8.97 2.52 24.57
CA TYR A 124 9.81 1.60 23.82
C TYR A 124 11.07 2.32 23.29
N PRO A 125 12.04 2.71 24.15
CA PRO A 125 13.22 3.46 23.73
C PRO A 125 14.11 2.71 22.72
N GLN A 126 14.00 1.38 22.69
CA GLN A 126 14.69 0.48 21.76
C GLN A 126 14.00 0.34 20.38
N ILE A 127 12.87 1.01 20.15
CA ILE A 127 12.15 0.93 18.87
C ILE A 127 13.00 1.51 17.74
N HIS A 128 13.05 0.80 16.61
CA HIS A 128 13.69 1.31 15.40
C HIS A 128 12.83 1.06 14.18
N LEU A 129 12.56 2.13 13.44
CA LEU A 129 11.82 2.13 12.19
C LEU A 129 12.79 2.10 11.01
N VAL A 130 12.64 1.10 10.15
CA VAL A 130 13.30 1.00 8.85
C VAL A 130 12.31 1.42 7.78
N VAL A 131 12.55 2.55 7.13
CA VAL A 131 11.72 3.06 6.04
C VAL A 131 12.38 2.72 4.70
N LEU A 132 11.68 1.95 3.87
CA LEU A 132 12.09 1.76 2.48
C LEU A 132 11.74 2.98 1.66
N GLY A 133 12.75 3.71 1.23
CA GLY A 133 12.63 4.93 0.46
C GLY A 133 13.86 5.81 0.63
N LYS A 134 13.94 6.86 -0.19
CA LYS A 134 14.91 7.94 -0.01
C LYS A 134 14.24 9.06 0.74
N ILE A 135 14.89 9.56 1.79
CA ILE A 135 14.51 10.82 2.44
C ILE A 135 14.96 11.98 1.56
N ASN A 136 14.10 12.99 1.33
CA ASN A 136 14.54 14.20 0.65
C ASN A 136 15.20 15.13 1.65
N ALA A 137 16.41 15.60 1.31
CA ALA A 137 17.14 16.54 2.13
C ALA A 137 16.35 17.86 2.23
N GLY A 138 16.11 18.33 3.46
CA GLY A 138 15.26 19.48 3.75
C GLY A 138 13.76 19.25 3.57
N GLY A 139 13.33 18.03 3.23
CA GLY A 139 11.92 17.68 3.06
C GLY A 139 11.14 17.65 4.38
N GLU A 140 9.80 17.65 4.27
CA GLU A 140 8.89 17.66 5.43
C GLU A 140 9.17 16.50 6.39
N SER A 141 9.43 15.30 5.86
CA SER A 141 9.74 14.12 6.68
C SER A 141 11.02 14.30 7.48
N GLN A 142 12.09 14.86 6.89
CA GLN A 142 13.35 15.09 7.61
C GLN A 142 13.21 16.16 8.70
N GLN A 143 12.48 17.24 8.40
CA GLN A 143 12.20 18.29 9.36
C GLN A 143 11.38 17.77 10.53
N LEU A 144 10.37 16.95 10.26
CA LEU A 144 9.53 16.31 11.28
C LEU A 144 10.34 15.39 12.20
N ILE A 145 11.18 14.52 11.62
CA ILE A 145 12.09 13.63 12.37
C ILE A 145 13.01 14.46 13.28
N THR A 146 13.58 15.54 12.74
CA THR A 146 14.49 16.41 13.49
C THR A 146 13.77 17.12 14.65
N ARG A 147 12.57 17.65 14.38
CA ARG A 147 11.74 18.33 15.38
C ARG A 147 11.31 17.41 16.53
N LEU A 148 11.08 16.14 16.23
CA LEU A 148 10.66 15.13 17.21
C LEU A 148 11.84 14.39 17.86
N GLY A 149 13.09 14.66 17.45
CA GLY A 149 14.27 14.02 18.04
C GLY A 149 14.42 12.53 17.70
N LEU A 150 13.88 12.08 16.55
CA LEU A 150 13.80 10.66 16.18
C LEU A 150 14.94 10.15 15.28
N GLN A 151 16.03 10.91 15.17
CA GLN A 151 17.14 10.58 14.26
C GLN A 151 17.81 9.25 14.61
N ALA A 152 17.81 8.85 15.88
CA ALA A 152 18.38 7.58 16.34
C ALA A 152 17.44 6.38 16.09
N GLN A 153 16.12 6.63 16.00
CA GLN A 153 15.09 5.59 15.86
C GLN A 153 14.73 5.32 14.41
N ILE A 154 14.91 6.28 13.49
CA ILE A 154 14.43 6.15 12.11
C ILE A 154 15.60 6.06 11.13
N ARG A 155 15.65 4.97 10.38
CA ARG A 155 16.64 4.73 9.32
C ARG A 155 15.95 4.55 7.97
N PHE A 156 16.42 5.28 6.95
CA PHE A 156 15.97 5.12 5.58
C PHE A 156 16.89 4.17 4.81
N VAL A 157 16.31 3.31 3.98
CA VAL A 157 17.03 2.36 3.13
C VAL A 157 16.50 2.47 1.72
N SER A 158 17.38 2.55 0.74
CA SER A 158 16.99 2.69 -0.67
C SER A 158 17.93 1.90 -1.56
N GLY A 159 17.48 1.58 -2.78
CA GLY A 159 18.28 0.81 -3.73
C GLY A 159 18.48 -0.65 -3.32
N VAL A 160 17.54 -1.20 -2.54
CA VAL A 160 17.56 -2.61 -2.14
C VAL A 160 17.11 -3.49 -3.29
N SER A 161 17.81 -4.60 -3.48
CA SER A 161 17.37 -5.72 -4.30
C SER A 161 16.15 -6.40 -3.68
N THR A 162 15.45 -7.20 -4.47
CA THR A 162 14.32 -7.99 -3.99
C THR A 162 14.72 -8.99 -2.89
N ASP A 163 15.93 -9.56 -2.97
CA ASP A 163 16.43 -10.48 -1.94
C ASP A 163 16.66 -9.78 -0.59
N GLU A 164 17.26 -8.59 -0.64
CA GLU A 164 17.45 -7.72 0.54
C GLU A 164 16.11 -7.27 1.12
N LEU A 165 15.14 -6.95 0.26
CA LEU A 165 13.78 -6.60 0.68
C LEU A 165 13.12 -7.75 1.46
N VAL A 166 13.17 -8.97 0.93
CA VAL A 166 12.61 -10.15 1.61
C VAL A 166 13.36 -10.41 2.93
N THR A 167 14.67 -10.19 2.96
CA THR A 167 15.47 -10.29 4.19
C THR A 167 15.02 -9.25 5.23
N LEU A 168 14.77 -8.00 4.83
CA LEU A 168 14.24 -6.96 5.72
C LEU A 168 12.86 -7.33 6.29
N TYR A 169 11.98 -7.91 5.47
CA TYR A 169 10.69 -8.44 5.95
C TYR A 169 10.88 -9.61 6.93
N ALA A 170 11.84 -10.50 6.68
CA ALA A 170 12.13 -11.62 7.57
C ALA A 170 12.70 -11.15 8.93
N GLU A 171 13.50 -10.09 8.94
CA GLU A 171 14.13 -9.53 10.15
C GLU A 171 13.22 -8.57 10.93
N THR A 172 12.14 -8.04 10.35
CA THR A 172 11.28 -7.05 11.05
C THR A 172 10.32 -7.73 12.03
N SER A 173 9.97 -7.08 13.15
CA SER A 173 8.96 -7.62 14.08
C SER A 173 7.55 -7.47 13.52
N LEU A 174 7.26 -6.30 12.94
CA LEU A 174 6.00 -6.00 12.27
C LEU A 174 6.22 -4.97 11.16
N VAL A 175 5.26 -4.84 10.25
CA VAL A 175 5.24 -3.84 9.18
C VAL A 175 4.07 -2.88 9.40
N VAL A 176 4.31 -1.60 9.17
CA VAL A 176 3.27 -0.57 9.13
C VAL A 176 3.12 -0.03 7.70
N VAL A 177 1.89 -0.03 7.20
CA VAL A 177 1.51 0.59 5.92
C VAL A 177 0.61 1.79 6.22
N PRO A 178 1.16 3.00 6.38
CA PRO A 178 0.40 4.17 6.84
C PRO A 178 -0.28 4.95 5.69
N SER A 179 -0.40 4.36 4.50
CA SER A 179 -0.84 5.05 3.29
C SER A 179 -2.23 5.65 3.43
N ILE A 180 -2.41 6.90 2.99
CA ILE A 180 -3.73 7.54 2.92
C ILE A 180 -4.58 6.89 1.82
N TYR A 181 -3.93 6.43 0.75
CA TYR A 181 -4.59 5.75 -0.36
C TYR A 181 -3.63 4.79 -1.06
N GLU A 182 -4.11 3.59 -1.36
CA GLU A 182 -3.46 2.62 -2.25
C GLU A 182 -4.49 2.07 -3.23
N GLY A 183 -4.11 1.90 -4.51
CA GLY A 183 -4.99 1.28 -5.52
C GLY A 183 -5.15 -0.24 -5.35
N PHE A 184 -4.21 -0.89 -4.66
CA PHE A 184 -4.29 -2.31 -4.29
C PHE A 184 -3.70 -2.54 -2.90
N GLY A 185 -2.40 -2.26 -2.72
CA GLY A 185 -1.70 -2.51 -1.46
C GLY A 185 -0.62 -3.59 -1.58
N LEU A 186 0.15 -3.58 -2.68
CA LEU A 186 1.26 -4.53 -2.88
C LEU A 186 2.21 -4.60 -1.69
N PRO A 187 2.66 -3.49 -1.05
CA PRO A 187 3.58 -3.61 0.07
C PRO A 187 2.99 -4.30 1.30
N ALA A 188 1.68 -4.12 1.54
CA ALA A 188 0.98 -4.87 2.58
C ALA A 188 0.95 -6.36 2.21
N GLY A 189 0.58 -6.69 0.97
CA GLY A 189 0.54 -8.06 0.47
C GLY A 189 1.89 -8.77 0.52
N GLU A 190 2.98 -8.10 0.15
CA GLU A 190 4.36 -8.63 0.23
C GLU A 190 4.76 -8.93 1.68
N ALA A 191 4.53 -8.00 2.60
CA ALA A 191 4.81 -8.20 4.03
C ALA A 191 4.00 -9.37 4.62
N MET A 192 2.71 -9.42 4.28
CA MET A 192 1.81 -10.51 4.70
C MET A 192 2.25 -11.85 4.10
N ALA A 193 2.70 -11.88 2.84
CA ALA A 193 3.23 -13.08 2.19
C ALA A 193 4.48 -13.60 2.92
N CYS A 194 5.36 -12.70 3.37
CA CYS A 194 6.52 -13.03 4.22
C CYS A 194 6.14 -13.50 5.65
N GLY A 195 4.86 -13.61 5.98
CA GLY A 195 4.38 -14.06 7.29
C GLY A 195 4.61 -13.05 8.41
N VAL A 196 4.69 -11.76 8.06
CA VAL A 196 4.90 -10.65 9.00
C VAL A 196 3.54 -10.09 9.42
N ALA A 197 3.39 -9.73 10.69
CA ALA A 197 2.22 -8.99 11.15
C ALA A 197 2.19 -7.60 10.51
N VAL A 198 1.02 -7.19 10.00
CA VAL A 198 0.83 -5.90 9.36
C VAL A 198 -0.18 -5.06 10.14
N VAL A 199 0.21 -3.82 10.44
CA VAL A 199 -0.71 -2.73 10.78
C VAL A 199 -0.85 -1.86 9.55
N SER A 200 -2.06 -1.72 9.04
CA SER A 200 -2.34 -0.93 7.85
C SER A 200 -3.42 0.09 8.14
N THR A 201 -3.36 1.23 7.47
CA THR A 201 -4.52 2.13 7.43
C THR A 201 -5.66 1.52 6.60
N ASP A 202 -6.86 2.09 6.72
CA ASP A 202 -8.05 1.78 5.93
C ASP A 202 -8.13 2.55 4.60
N GLY A 203 -7.01 3.06 4.11
CA GLY A 203 -6.92 3.89 2.92
C GLY A 203 -6.98 3.11 1.61
N GLY A 204 -7.91 3.46 0.72
CA GLY A 204 -8.03 2.86 -0.60
C GLY A 204 -8.38 1.36 -0.53
N ALA A 205 -7.64 0.53 -1.25
CA ALA A 205 -7.85 -0.92 -1.31
C ALA A 205 -7.18 -1.70 -0.16
N LEU A 206 -6.53 -1.03 0.79
CA LEU A 206 -5.87 -1.71 1.93
C LEU A 206 -6.80 -2.62 2.74
N PRO A 207 -8.07 -2.24 3.07
CA PRO A 207 -9.00 -3.13 3.76
C PRO A 207 -9.29 -4.42 3.00
N GLU A 208 -9.28 -4.39 1.68
CA GLU A 208 -9.55 -5.53 0.81
C GLU A 208 -8.40 -6.55 0.86
N VAL A 209 -7.15 -6.07 0.73
CA VAL A 209 -5.95 -6.91 0.76
C VAL A 209 -5.68 -7.42 2.18
N VAL A 210 -5.64 -6.53 3.16
CA VAL A 210 -5.27 -6.86 4.55
C VAL A 210 -6.37 -7.68 5.22
N GLY A 211 -7.63 -7.27 5.07
CA GLY A 211 -8.79 -7.90 5.67
C GLY A 211 -8.57 -8.23 7.15
N ASP A 212 -8.86 -9.48 7.50
CA ASP A 212 -8.70 -10.01 8.85
C ASP A 212 -7.30 -10.60 9.13
N GLY A 213 -6.39 -10.52 8.16
CA GLY A 213 -5.00 -10.97 8.25
C GLY A 213 -4.03 -9.93 8.82
N GLY A 214 -4.51 -8.73 9.14
CA GLY A 214 -3.75 -7.67 9.78
C GLY A 214 -4.63 -6.80 10.69
N ILE A 215 -4.08 -5.71 11.21
CA ILE A 215 -4.83 -4.70 11.97
C ILE A 215 -5.08 -3.51 11.04
N LEU A 216 -6.35 -3.13 10.89
CA LEU A 216 -6.75 -1.93 10.17
C LEU A 216 -6.96 -0.77 11.14
N VAL A 217 -6.38 0.39 10.83
CA VAL A 217 -6.53 1.64 11.59
C VAL A 217 -7.02 2.77 10.69
N PRO A 218 -7.66 3.83 11.22
CA PRO A 218 -8.05 4.97 10.40
C PRO A 218 -6.84 5.65 9.73
N VAL A 219 -7.01 6.08 8.48
CA VAL A 219 -6.05 6.99 7.82
C VAL A 219 -5.83 8.26 8.66
N ARG A 220 -4.61 8.79 8.60
CA ARG A 220 -4.24 10.07 9.25
C ARG A 220 -4.39 10.08 10.78
N ASP A 221 -4.34 8.92 11.43
CA ASP A 221 -4.39 8.78 12.90
C ASP A 221 -3.10 8.16 13.46
N PRO A 222 -2.09 8.98 13.81
CA PRO A 222 -0.87 8.52 14.47
C PRO A 222 -1.12 7.77 15.77
N GLY A 223 -2.16 8.16 16.52
CA GLY A 223 -2.50 7.54 17.79
C GLY A 223 -3.04 6.13 17.61
N ALA A 224 -3.86 5.89 16.59
CA ALA A 224 -4.34 4.56 16.26
C ALA A 224 -3.22 3.65 15.79
N ILE A 225 -2.31 4.16 14.95
CA ILE A 225 -1.09 3.44 14.55
C ILE A 225 -0.27 3.07 15.79
N ALA A 226 0.01 4.03 16.68
CA ALA A 226 0.79 3.80 17.88
C ALA A 226 0.14 2.74 18.80
N ARG A 227 -1.18 2.82 19.05
CA ARG A 227 -1.89 1.84 19.88
C ARG A 227 -1.84 0.43 19.29
N ALA A 228 -2.05 0.29 17.98
CA ALA A 228 -1.99 -1.00 17.30
C ALA A 228 -0.58 -1.60 17.33
N VAL A 229 0.44 -0.76 17.11
CA VAL A 229 1.85 -1.18 17.19
C VAL A 229 2.22 -1.60 18.62
N ALA A 230 1.88 -0.81 19.64
CA ALA A 230 2.14 -1.14 21.04
C ALA A 230 1.52 -2.48 21.44
N ASP A 231 0.25 -2.71 21.09
CA ASP A 231 -0.45 -3.97 21.35
C ASP A 231 0.27 -5.18 20.72
N LEU A 232 0.81 -5.06 19.51
CA LEU A 232 1.59 -6.13 18.88
C LEU A 232 2.98 -6.30 19.51
N LEU A 233 3.64 -5.21 19.90
CA LEU A 233 4.94 -5.27 20.58
C LEU A 233 4.82 -5.94 21.96
N ASP A 234 3.74 -5.68 22.69
CA ASP A 234 3.48 -6.25 24.02
C ASP A 234 3.02 -7.72 23.98
N HIS A 235 2.53 -8.19 22.83
CA HIS A 235 2.00 -9.55 22.67
C HIS A 235 2.69 -10.32 21.52
N PRO A 236 3.93 -10.80 21.69
CA PRO A 236 4.69 -11.49 20.63
C PRO A 236 3.98 -12.71 20.02
N GLU A 237 3.28 -13.50 20.83
CA GLU A 237 2.52 -14.66 20.34
C GLU A 237 1.33 -14.25 19.46
N LYS A 238 0.64 -13.16 19.82
CA LYS A 238 -0.42 -12.57 18.99
C LYS A 238 0.15 -12.07 17.67
N THR A 239 1.29 -11.41 17.70
CA THR A 239 2.00 -10.91 16.51
C THR A 239 2.41 -12.06 15.58
N LYS A 240 2.95 -13.15 16.14
CA LYS A 240 3.29 -14.35 15.36
C LYS A 240 2.05 -15.00 14.74
N ALA A 241 0.97 -15.17 15.52
CA ALA A 241 -0.28 -15.73 15.02
C ALA A 241 -0.91 -14.87 13.91
N LEU A 242 -0.86 -13.54 14.06
CA LEU A 242 -1.33 -12.60 13.04
C LEU A 242 -0.52 -12.73 11.74
N GLY A 243 0.81 -12.83 11.83
CA GLY A 243 1.67 -13.05 10.67
C GLY A 243 1.39 -14.36 9.92
N LEU A 244 1.10 -15.44 10.64
CA LEU A 244 0.69 -16.72 10.03
C LEU A 244 -0.67 -16.58 9.31
N LYS A 245 -1.63 -15.92 9.94
CA LYS A 245 -2.94 -15.62 9.36
C LYS A 245 -2.81 -14.74 8.10
N ALA A 246 -1.94 -13.74 8.17
CA ALA A 246 -1.61 -12.85 7.06
C ALA A 246 -1.14 -13.63 5.84
N ARG A 247 -0.16 -14.54 6.01
CA ARG A 247 0.36 -15.36 4.91
C ARG A 247 -0.69 -16.28 4.33
N ALA A 248 -1.48 -16.96 5.17
CA ALA A 248 -2.53 -17.85 4.71
C ALA A 248 -3.53 -17.11 3.81
N ARG A 249 -3.90 -15.89 4.18
CA ARG A 249 -4.78 -15.03 3.38
C ARG A 249 -4.18 -14.71 2.00
N ILE A 250 -2.92 -14.30 1.95
CA ILE A 250 -2.28 -13.96 0.67
C ILE A 250 -2.20 -15.17 -0.25
N LEU A 251 -1.82 -16.34 0.28
CA LEU A 251 -1.76 -17.57 -0.51
C LEU A 251 -3.13 -17.96 -1.10
N ASP A 252 -4.19 -17.84 -0.30
CA ASP A 252 -5.56 -18.22 -0.68
C ASP A 252 -6.24 -17.23 -1.65
N LYS A 253 -5.99 -15.92 -1.48
CA LYS A 253 -6.76 -14.88 -2.18
C LYS A 253 -5.98 -14.05 -3.19
N PHE A 254 -4.67 -13.91 -3.01
CA PHE A 254 -3.89 -12.88 -3.70
C PHE A 254 -2.56 -13.39 -4.26
N SER A 255 -2.36 -14.71 -4.39
CA SER A 255 -1.19 -15.25 -5.11
C SER A 255 -1.31 -15.03 -6.62
N TRP A 256 -0.19 -15.02 -7.33
CA TRP A 256 -0.20 -14.95 -8.80
C TRP A 256 -1.01 -16.06 -9.46
N GLN A 257 -1.03 -17.26 -8.88
CA GLN A 257 -1.84 -18.38 -9.36
C GLN A 257 -3.33 -18.03 -9.30
N VAL A 258 -3.79 -17.43 -8.20
CA VAL A 258 -5.20 -16.98 -8.05
C VAL A 258 -5.54 -15.86 -9.02
N ALA A 259 -4.67 -14.86 -9.15
CA ALA A 259 -4.85 -13.74 -10.09
C ALA A 259 -4.91 -14.23 -11.54
N ALA A 260 -3.99 -15.11 -11.95
CA ALA A 260 -3.94 -15.69 -13.28
C ALA A 260 -5.17 -16.54 -13.59
N ALA A 261 -5.62 -17.37 -12.64
CA ALA A 261 -6.84 -18.16 -12.81
C ALA A 261 -8.09 -17.27 -13.01
N SER A 262 -8.23 -16.21 -12.20
CA SER A 262 -9.31 -15.23 -12.32
C SER A 262 -9.29 -14.48 -13.66
N MET A 263 -8.10 -14.09 -14.12
CA MET A 263 -7.94 -13.44 -15.42
C MET A 263 -8.27 -14.39 -16.57
N THR A 264 -7.79 -15.63 -16.53
CA THR A 264 -8.10 -16.65 -17.55
C THR A 264 -9.59 -16.95 -17.63
N GLN A 265 -10.26 -17.09 -16.47
CA GLN A 265 -11.72 -17.28 -16.44
C GLN A 265 -12.45 -16.07 -17.03
N THR A 266 -11.93 -14.86 -16.80
CA THR A 266 -12.46 -13.63 -17.40
C THR A 266 -12.32 -13.63 -18.91
N TYR A 267 -11.17 -14.01 -19.45
CA TYR A 267 -10.98 -14.15 -20.89
C TYR A 267 -11.92 -15.20 -21.48
N GLN A 268 -12.03 -16.38 -20.87
CA GLN A 268 -12.89 -17.45 -21.35
C GLN A 268 -14.36 -17.00 -21.39
N HIS A 269 -14.86 -16.42 -20.30
CA HIS A 269 -16.23 -15.89 -20.24
C HIS A 269 -16.51 -14.86 -21.35
N ILE A 270 -15.54 -13.98 -21.62
CA ILE A 270 -15.69 -12.95 -22.65
C ILE A 270 -15.66 -13.56 -24.06
N ILE A 271 -14.87 -14.61 -24.29
CA ILE A 271 -14.83 -15.32 -25.58
C ILE A 271 -16.12 -16.10 -25.81
N ASP A 272 -16.64 -16.78 -24.79
CA ASP A 272 -17.86 -17.61 -24.89
C ASP A 272 -19.13 -16.78 -25.10
N ASN A 273 -19.13 -15.52 -24.70
CA ASN A 273 -20.28 -14.60 -24.80
C ASN A 273 -20.06 -13.47 -25.84
N ALA A 274 -19.02 -13.58 -26.69
CA ALA A 274 -18.73 -12.63 -27.77
C ALA A 274 -19.47 -13.00 -29.07
#